data_AF-A0A0B6Z2P8-F1
#
_entry.id   AF-A0A0B6Z2P8-F1
#
_cell.length_a   1.000
_cell.length_b   1.000
_cell.length_c   1.000
_cell.angle_alpha   90.00
_cell.angle_beta   90.00
_cell.angle_gamma   90.00
#
_symmetry.space_group_name_H-M   'P 1'
#
loop_
_entity.id
_entity.type
_entity.pdbx_description
1 polymer ?
#
loop_
_entity_poly.entity_id
_entity_poly.type
_entity_poly.pdbx_seq_one_letter_code
_entity_poly.pdbx_strand_id
1 'polypeptide(L)'
;VEIFRNIQGVVSIDESHLLCHHGQVYTYPNLSDKLWKKYQYAHKFVEVMKSRTAKIVLITDKARCKLMENSPNADFQVCFPDGVTLMLSKLKVTL
;
A
#
# COMPACT_ATOMS: atom_id res chain seq x y z
N VAL A 1 -11.26 7.15 9.11
CA VAL A 1 -10.43 6.23 9.90
C VAL A 1 -11.27 5.74 11.05
N GLU A 2 -11.59 4.45 11.07
CA GLU A 2 -12.40 3.84 12.13
C GLU A 2 -11.47 3.16 13.12
N ILE A 3 -11.64 3.45 14.41
CA ILE A 3 -10.79 2.89 15.46
C ILE A 3 -11.69 2.25 16.50
N PHE A 4 -11.47 0.96 16.68
CA PHE A 4 -12.12 0.14 17.69
C PHE A 4 -11.13 -0.08 18.84
N ARG A 5 -11.57 0.18 20.08
CA ARG A 5 -10.80 -0.19 21.26
C ARG A 5 -11.25 -1.57 21.70
N ASN A 6 -10.38 -2.55 21.55
CA ASN A 6 -10.60 -3.85 22.17
C ASN A 6 -10.31 -3.71 23.68
N ILE A 7 -11.36 -3.81 24.49
CA ILE A 7 -11.30 -3.74 25.96
C ILE A 7 -10.84 -5.05 26.61
N GLN A 8 -10.77 -6.15 25.86
CA GLN A 8 -10.45 -7.50 26.34
C GLN A 8 -9.01 -7.95 26.05
N GLY A 9 -8.20 -7.14 25.34
CA GLY A 9 -6.87 -7.57 24.89
C GLY A 9 -6.94 -8.51 23.67
N VAL A 10 -5.79 -8.79 23.04
CA VAL A 10 -5.70 -9.51 21.77
C VAL A 10 -6.15 -10.97 21.94
N VAL A 11 -7.43 -11.24 21.71
CA VAL A 11 -7.94 -12.59 21.50
C VAL A 11 -7.89 -12.89 20.00
N SER A 12 -7.38 -14.07 19.69
CA SER A 12 -7.16 -14.61 18.34
C SER A 12 -8.37 -14.47 17.42
N ILE A 13 -8.08 -14.31 16.13
CA ILE A 13 -9.02 -14.12 15.04
C ILE A 13 -9.75 -15.45 14.78
N ASP A 14 -10.80 -15.73 15.55
CA ASP A 14 -11.87 -16.61 15.10
C ASP A 14 -13.17 -15.82 15.08
N GLU A 15 -13.85 -15.88 13.94
CA GLU A 15 -14.98 -15.02 13.57
C GLU A 15 -16.10 -15.11 14.60
N SER A 16 -16.25 -14.07 15.41
CA SER A 16 -17.53 -13.74 16.00
C SER A 16 -17.56 -12.26 16.32
N HIS A 17 -18.36 -11.55 15.54
CA HIS A 17 -18.99 -10.26 15.83
C HIS A 17 -18.56 -9.63 17.18
N LEU A 18 -17.37 -9.02 17.21
CA LEU A 18 -16.96 -8.19 18.34
C LEU A 18 -17.87 -6.98 18.33
N LEU A 19 -18.90 -7.01 19.18
CA LEU A 19 -19.83 -5.93 19.48
C LEU A 19 -19.05 -4.74 20.06
N CYS A 20 -18.38 -3.99 19.19
CA CYS A 20 -17.73 -2.73 19.54
C CYS A 20 -18.78 -1.63 19.59
N HIS A 21 -19.58 -1.57 20.66
CA HIS A 21 -20.61 -0.54 20.87
C HIS A 21 -20.08 0.90 21.00
N HIS A 22 -18.77 1.14 20.84
CA HIS A 22 -18.18 2.47 20.98
C HIS A 22 -17.01 2.73 20.01
N GLY A 23 -17.18 2.39 18.73
CA GLY A 23 -16.26 2.79 17.67
C GLY A 23 -16.20 4.32 17.52
N GLN A 24 -15.00 4.90 17.48
CA GLN A 24 -14.82 6.32 17.18
C GLN A 24 -14.44 6.45 15.70
N VAL A 25 -15.21 7.26 14.97
CA VAL A 25 -14.96 7.56 13.55
C VAL A 25 -14.29 8.93 13.46
N TYR A 26 -13.13 8.98 12.83
CA TYR A 26 -12.38 10.21 12.60
C TYR A 26 -12.24 10.50 11.11
N THR A 27 -12.39 11.76 10.73
CA THR A 27 -11.97 12.26 9.42
C THR A 27 -10.47 12.53 9.43
N TYR A 28 -9.81 12.42 8.27
CA TYR A 28 -8.37 12.62 8.13
C TYR A 28 -7.81 13.88 8.83
N PRO A 29 -8.40 15.08 8.67
CA PRO A 29 -7.89 16.29 9.33
C PRO A 29 -8.11 16.31 10.85
N ASN A 30 -9.01 15.48 11.39
CA ASN A 30 -9.40 15.51 12.80
C ASN A 30 -8.75 14.36 13.61
N LEU A 31 -7.70 13.73 13.09
CA LEU A 31 -6.94 12.72 13.85
C LEU A 31 -6.07 13.39 14.91
N SER A 32 -6.07 12.86 16.13
CA SER A 32 -5.11 13.26 17.17
C SER A 32 -3.69 12.77 16.85
N ASP A 33 -2.67 13.44 17.38
CA ASP A 33 -1.25 13.13 17.12
C ASP A 33 -0.89 11.66 17.41
N LYS A 34 -1.47 11.10 18.47
CA LYS A 34 -1.26 9.68 18.84
C LYS A 34 -1.74 8.73 17.76
N LEU A 35 -2.86 9.05 17.11
CA LEU A 35 -3.44 8.23 16.03
C LEU A 35 -2.78 8.52 14.70
N TRP A 36 -2.32 9.75 14.50
CA TRP A 36 -1.61 10.16 13.30
C TRP A 36 -0.39 9.29 13.02
N LYS A 37 0.43 9.01 14.06
CA LYS A 37 1.60 8.15 13.91
C LYS A 37 1.24 6.75 13.41
N LYS A 38 0.14 6.15 13.92
CA LYS A 38 -0.36 4.84 13.45
C LYS A 38 -0.85 4.91 12.00
N TYR A 39 -1.61 5.95 11.67
CA TYR A 39 -2.08 6.19 10.31
C TYR A 39 -0.90 6.35 9.34
N GLN A 40 0.14 7.09 9.71
CA GLN A 40 1.34 7.27 8.89
C GLN A 40 2.05 5.95 8.56
N TYR A 41 2.09 5.00 9.49
CA TYR A 41 2.62 3.66 9.20
C TYR A 41 1.77 2.93 8.16
N ALA A 42 0.45 2.90 8.35
CA ALA A 42 -0.47 2.30 7.38
C ALA A 42 -0.33 2.97 6.01
N HIS A 43 -0.25 4.30 5.97
CA HIS A 43 -0.04 5.07 4.74
C HIS A 43 1.29 4.71 4.06
N LYS A 44 2.42 4.70 4.78
CA LYS A 44 3.73 4.30 4.22
C LYS A 44 3.72 2.89 3.67
N PHE A 45 3.05 1.97 4.37
CA PHE A 45 2.86 0.61 3.89
C PHE A 45 2.06 0.58 2.57
N VAL A 46 0.95 1.30 2.50
CA VAL A 46 0.15 1.40 1.28
C VAL A 46 0.98 1.98 0.12
N GLU A 47 1.81 2.99 0.37
CA GLU A 47 2.69 3.56 -0.66
C GLU A 47 3.71 2.54 -1.18
N VAL A 48 4.28 1.70 -0.31
CA VAL A 48 5.16 0.59 -0.73
C VAL A 48 4.38 -0.46 -1.52
N MET A 49 3.14 -0.78 -1.12
CA MET A 49 2.31 -1.74 -1.84
C MET A 49 1.95 -1.23 -3.23
N LYS A 50 1.60 0.05 -3.36
CA LYS A 50 1.37 0.69 -4.67
C LYS A 50 2.60 0.64 -5.57
N SER A 51 3.80 0.83 -5.04
CA SER A 51 5.05 0.77 -5.82
C SER A 51 5.39 -0.65 -6.33
N ARG A 52 4.73 -1.69 -5.81
CA ARG A 52 4.90 -3.10 -6.21
C ARG A 52 3.68 -3.68 -6.93
N THR A 53 2.59 -2.93 -7.01
CA THR A 53 1.34 -3.38 -7.61
C THR A 53 1.22 -2.78 -9.00
N ALA A 54 1.18 -3.65 -10.02
CA ALA A 54 1.04 -3.21 -11.40
C ALA A 54 -0.36 -2.65 -11.62
N LYS A 55 -0.42 -1.41 -12.11
CA LYS A 55 -1.63 -0.75 -12.59
C LYS A 55 -1.94 -1.15 -14.02
N ILE A 56 -0.91 -1.13 -14.87
CA ILE A 56 -1.00 -1.48 -16.29
C ILE A 56 0.10 -2.47 -16.60
N VAL A 57 -0.24 -3.54 -17.30
CA VAL A 57 0.72 -4.50 -17.85
C VAL A 57 0.59 -4.49 -19.36
N LEU A 58 1.69 -4.16 -20.05
CA LEU A 58 1.80 -4.23 -21.50
C LEU A 58 2.75 -5.35 -21.86
N ILE A 59 2.29 -6.30 -22.67
CA ILE A 59 3.11 -7.39 -23.19
C ILE A 59 3.30 -7.15 -24.68
N THR A 60 4.56 -7.13 -25.11
CA THR A 60 4.97 -7.01 -26.50
C THR A 60 5.77 -8.25 -26.90
N ASP A 61 6.10 -8.36 -28.18
CA ASP A 61 7.05 -9.35 -28.70
C ASP A 61 8.44 -9.22 -28.05
N LYS A 62 8.84 -8.00 -27.67
CA LYS A 62 10.19 -7.70 -27.16
C LYS A 62 10.31 -7.68 -25.64
N ALA A 63 9.24 -7.37 -24.91
CA ALA A 63 9.30 -7.18 -23.47
C ALA A 63 7.93 -7.21 -22.78
N ARG A 64 7.95 -7.44 -21.47
CA ARG A 64 6.83 -7.23 -20.56
C ARG A 64 7.06 -5.98 -19.73
N CYS A 65 6.22 -4.98 -19.93
CA CYS A 65 6.27 -3.70 -19.23
C CYS A 65 5.19 -3.64 -18.15
N LYS A 66 5.50 -3.06 -17.00
CA LYS A 66 4.56 -2.81 -15.90
C LYS A 66 4.69 -1.38 -15.42
N LEU A 67 3.57 -0.65 -15.41
CA LEU A 67 3.45 0.65 -14.76
C LEU A 67 2.75 0.44 -13.41
N MET A 68 3.32 0.94 -12.32
CA MET A 68 2.85 0.68 -10.96
C MET A 68 1.81 1.72 -10.47
N GLU A 69 1.11 1.43 -9.37
CA GLU A 69 0.00 2.25 -8.84
C GLU A 69 0.42 3.55 -8.14
N ASN A 70 1.71 3.78 -7.89
CA ASN A 70 2.23 4.94 -7.14
C ASN A 70 2.26 6.26 -7.94
N SER A 71 1.22 6.51 -8.74
CA SER A 71 0.98 7.78 -9.44
C SER A 71 0.97 8.97 -8.47
N PRO A 72 1.36 10.19 -8.89
CA PRO A 72 1.72 10.58 -10.26
C PRO A 72 3.15 10.17 -10.68
N ASN A 73 4.00 9.75 -9.74
CA ASN A 73 5.37 9.34 -10.03
C ASN A 73 5.46 7.80 -10.02
N ALA A 74 4.72 7.18 -10.94
CA ALA A 74 4.61 5.74 -10.99
C ALA A 74 5.95 5.08 -11.31
N ASP A 75 6.28 4.01 -10.59
CA ASP A 75 7.42 3.17 -10.91
C ASP A 75 7.12 2.40 -12.21
N PHE A 76 8.16 2.16 -13.00
CA PHE A 76 8.05 1.44 -14.27
C PHE A 76 9.09 0.33 -14.34
N GLN A 77 8.62 -0.87 -14.69
CA GLN A 77 9.46 -2.06 -14.85
C GLN A 77 9.35 -2.59 -16.27
N VAL A 78 10.49 -2.92 -16.88
CA VAL A 78 10.56 -3.61 -18.17
C VAL A 78 11.34 -4.90 -17.98
N CYS A 79 10.71 -6.04 -18.24
CA CYS A 79 11.36 -7.36 -18.23
C CYS A 79 11.53 -7.83 -19.67
N PHE A 80 12.77 -8.09 -20.06
CA PHE A 80 13.12 -8.62 -21.38
C PHE A 80 13.22 -10.16 -21.35
N PRO A 81 12.96 -10.85 -22.47
CA PRO A 81 13.05 -12.31 -22.56
C PRO A 81 14.44 -12.88 -22.26
N ASP A 82 15.49 -12.08 -22.45
CA ASP A 82 16.87 -12.42 -22.13
C ASP A 82 17.18 -12.40 -20.62
N GLY A 83 16.17 -12.09 -19.78
CA GLY A 83 16.27 -12.05 -18.33
C GLY A 83 16.67 -10.68 -17.77
N VAL A 84 17.00 -9.70 -18.61
CA VAL A 84 17.31 -8.33 -18.17
C VAL A 84 16.04 -7.65 -17.66
N THR A 85 16.13 -6.96 -16.51
CA THR A 85 15.02 -6.19 -15.96
C THR A 85 15.44 -4.77 -15.64
N LEU A 86 14.84 -3.80 -16.33
CA LEU A 86 15.04 -2.38 -16.07
C LEU A 86 13.98 -1.89 -15.09
N MET A 87 14.40 -1.09 -14.10
CA MET A 87 13.49 -0.40 -13.19
C MET A 87 13.76 1.10 -13.16
N LEU A 88 12.72 1.88 -13.44
CA LEU A 88 12.69 3.32 -13.23
C LEU A 88 11.85 3.62 -12.01
N SER A 89 12.45 4.34 -11.05
CA SER A 89 11.80 4.80 -9.83
C SER A 89 12.11 6.26 -9.57
N LYS A 90 11.31 6.91 -8.72
CA LYS A 90 11.29 8.34 -8.38
C LYS A 90 12.65 9.06 -8.25
N LEU A 91 13.74 8.35 -7.95
CA LEU A 91 15.09 8.91 -7.75
C LEU A 91 16.24 8.02 -8.27
N LYS A 92 15.96 6.87 -8.88
CA LYS A 92 17.00 5.91 -9.31
C LYS A 92 16.59 5.16 -10.57
N VAL A 93 17.47 5.21 -11.56
CA VAL A 93 17.51 4.26 -12.68
C VAL A 93 18.45 3.13 -12.25
N THR A 94 17.94 1.91 -12.20
CA THR A 94 18.76 0.72 -11.90
C THR A 94 18.73 -0.16 -13.15
N LEU A 95 19.94 -0.48 -13.67
CA LEU A 95 20.18 -1.34 -14.83
C LEU A 95 20.40 -2.79 -14.38
#